data_AF-A0A2N9NG34-F1
#
_entry.id   AF-A0A2N9NG34-F1
#
_cell.length_a   1.000
_cell.length_b   1.000
_cell.length_c   1.000
_cell.angle_alpha   90.00
_cell.angle_beta   90.00
_cell.angle_gamma   90.00
#
_symmetry.space_group_name_H-M   'P 1'
#
loop_
_entity.id
_entity.type
_entity.pdbx_description
1 polymer ?
#
loop_
_entity_poly.entity_id
_entity_poly.type
_entity_poly.pdbx_seq_one_letter_code
_entity_poly.pdbx_strand_id
1 'polypeptide(L)'
;MRETTLWKRKARHPGAETVCSEMGYELNVAVVYEDAVTREWARQVREQLIEEAGEKAVHCTQWKIDDLRQPELFREGAVALAKADAIVIALYEQERLPAQFYLWLNLWLQQRDGLPGALIGLIGTSRESGSASIETRRYLHSMASQGHLDLMLKRCDLTAEPADDLREGLLQWAHAA
;
A
#
# COMPACT_ATOMS: atom_id res chain seq x y z
N MET A 1 -49.35 -3.12 -22.55
CA MET A 1 -48.08 -3.89 -22.55
C MET A 1 -47.12 -3.09 -21.66
N ARG A 2 -46.85 -3.48 -20.40
CA ARG A 2 -46.05 -4.64 -19.90
C ARG A 2 -44.61 -4.56 -20.43
N GLU A 3 -43.51 -4.57 -19.68
CA GLU A 3 -43.12 -4.89 -18.28
C GLU A 3 -41.75 -4.16 -18.07
N THR A 4 -41.41 -3.39 -17.03
CA THR A 4 -41.14 -3.66 -15.60
C THR A 4 -40.41 -4.98 -15.27
N THR A 5 -39.14 -4.88 -14.89
CA THR A 5 -38.51 -5.67 -13.80
C THR A 5 -37.07 -5.14 -13.57
N LEU A 6 -36.70 -4.60 -12.40
CA LEU A 6 -36.56 -5.16 -11.04
C LEU A 6 -35.06 -5.17 -10.66
N TRP A 7 -34.56 -4.04 -10.17
CA TRP A 7 -33.29 -4.00 -9.43
C TRP A 7 -33.63 -3.49 -8.03
N LYS A 8 -34.28 -4.37 -7.26
CA LYS A 8 -34.37 -4.26 -5.81
C LYS A 8 -32.94 -4.39 -5.27
N ARG A 9 -32.33 -3.28 -4.85
CA ARG A 9 -31.58 -3.30 -3.58
C ARG A 9 -32.23 -2.32 -2.64
N LYS A 10 -32.81 -2.94 -1.62
CA LYS A 10 -33.63 -2.43 -0.54
C LYS A 10 -32.83 -1.39 0.24
N ALA A 11 -33.26 -0.13 0.16
CA ALA A 11 -33.05 0.78 1.26
C ALA A 11 -33.72 0.17 2.51
N ARG A 12 -32.94 -0.05 3.57
CA ARG A 12 -33.45 -0.16 4.93
C ARG A 12 -32.94 1.06 5.70
N HIS A 13 -33.89 1.66 6.39
CA HIS A 13 -33.89 2.88 7.19
C HIS A 13 -32.82 2.97 8.30
N PRO A 14 -32.65 4.17 8.88
CA PRO A 14 -31.48 4.63 9.63
C PRO A 14 -31.54 4.23 11.10
N GLY A 15 -30.39 4.27 11.78
CA GLY A 15 -30.25 3.89 13.18
C GLY A 15 -29.79 2.45 13.34
N ALA A 16 -28.56 2.18 12.93
CA ALA A 16 -27.79 1.08 13.48
C ALA A 16 -26.54 1.73 14.08
N GLU A 17 -26.54 1.83 15.40
CA GLU A 17 -25.33 1.97 16.19
C GLU A 17 -24.26 1.05 15.57
N THR A 18 -23.14 1.64 15.18
CA THR A 18 -21.96 0.89 14.78
C THR A 18 -21.47 0.14 16.01
N VAL A 19 -22.07 -1.02 16.27
CA VAL A 19 -21.39 -2.08 16.99
C VAL A 19 -20.52 -2.76 15.92
N CYS A 20 -19.42 -2.10 15.57
CA CYS A 20 -18.28 -2.79 14.98
C CYS A 20 -17.90 -3.84 16.00
N SER A 21 -18.34 -5.07 15.74
CA SER A 21 -18.16 -6.19 16.66
C SER A 21 -16.67 -6.35 16.94
N GLU A 22 -16.34 -6.42 18.22
CA GLU A 22 -15.01 -6.66 18.77
C GLU A 22 -14.45 -8.03 18.32
N MET A 23 -14.05 -8.13 17.06
CA MET A 23 -13.01 -9.05 16.62
C MET A 23 -11.97 -8.18 15.95
N GLY A 24 -10.98 -7.72 16.73
CA GLY A 24 -9.97 -6.76 16.28
C GLY A 24 -9.36 -7.23 14.96
N TYR A 25 -9.66 -6.50 13.88
CA TYR A 25 -9.02 -6.73 12.60
C TYR A 25 -7.55 -6.34 12.75
N GLU A 26 -6.66 -7.32 12.60
CA GLU A 26 -5.22 -7.09 12.60
C GLU A 26 -4.80 -6.69 11.19
N LEU A 27 -4.57 -5.39 11.00
CA LEU A 27 -4.05 -4.79 9.78
C LEU A 27 -2.54 -5.09 9.64
N ASN A 28 -2.20 -5.97 8.70
CA ASN A 28 -0.83 -6.31 8.36
C ASN A 28 -0.27 -5.32 7.35
N VAL A 29 0.67 -4.48 7.80
CA VAL A 29 1.33 -3.48 6.97
C VAL A 29 2.75 -3.94 6.67
N ALA A 30 3.04 -4.13 5.38
CA ALA A 30 4.38 -4.41 4.89
C ALA A 30 5.01 -3.14 4.35
N VAL A 31 6.20 -2.77 4.85
CA VAL A 31 6.90 -1.55 4.46
C VAL A 31 8.21 -1.89 3.77
N VAL A 32 8.44 -1.31 2.59
CA VAL A 32 9.66 -1.48 1.82
C VAL A 32 10.25 -0.11 1.55
N TYR A 33 11.53 0.07 1.87
CA TYR A 33 12.20 1.36 1.72
C TYR A 33 13.60 1.23 1.13
N GLU A 34 14.04 2.26 0.43
CA GLU A 34 15.35 2.29 -0.22
C GLU A 34 16.48 2.59 0.77
N ASP A 35 16.28 3.58 1.64
CA ASP A 35 17.26 4.16 2.56
C ASP A 35 16.63 4.77 3.82
N ALA A 36 17.44 5.45 4.63
CA ALA A 36 16.96 6.03 5.89
C ALA A 36 15.93 7.17 5.69
N VAL A 37 16.02 7.92 4.59
CA VAL A 37 15.12 9.04 4.30
C VAL A 37 13.76 8.52 3.84
N THR A 38 13.77 7.58 2.89
CA THR A 38 12.55 6.92 2.41
C THR A 38 11.87 6.10 3.51
N ARG A 39 12.63 5.51 4.44
CA ARG A 39 12.09 4.88 5.66
C ARG A 39 11.31 5.86 6.52
N GLU A 40 11.80 7.09 6.63
CA GLU A 40 11.15 8.14 7.42
C GLU A 40 9.81 8.57 6.80
N TRP A 41 9.73 8.64 5.47
CA TRP A 41 8.44 8.86 4.80
C TRP A 41 7.45 7.74 5.08
N ALA A 42 7.90 6.48 5.01
CA ALA A 42 7.05 5.34 5.32
C ALA A 42 6.62 5.32 6.80
N ARG A 43 7.48 5.80 7.72
CA ARG A 43 7.15 5.97 9.14
C ARG A 43 5.95 6.90 9.33
N GLN A 44 5.92 8.04 8.64
CA GLN A 44 4.82 9.02 8.74
C GLN A 44 3.49 8.44 8.27
N VAL A 45 3.51 7.64 7.19
CA VAL A 45 2.29 6.95 6.70
C VAL A 45 1.83 5.87 7.67
N ARG A 46 2.77 5.13 8.24
CA ARG A 46 2.46 4.14 9.28
C ARG A 46 1.81 4.78 10.50
N GLU A 47 2.29 5.95 10.92
CA GLU A 47 1.71 6.68 12.05
C GLU A 47 0.28 7.12 11.77
N GLN A 48 -0.01 7.59 10.55
CA GLN A 48 -1.38 7.88 10.14
C GLN A 48 -2.27 6.63 10.15
N LEU A 49 -1.77 5.48 9.67
CA LEU A 49 -2.51 4.22 9.75
C LEU A 49 -2.79 3.78 11.20
N ILE A 50 -1.82 3.98 12.10
CA ILE A 50 -1.96 3.67 13.53
C ILE A 50 -2.96 4.61 14.21
N GLU A 51 -2.94 5.90 13.88
CA GLU A 51 -3.88 6.88 14.43
C GLU A 51 -5.32 6.54 14.07
N GLU A 52 -5.56 6.06 12.85
CA GLU A 52 -6.91 5.73 12.35
C GLU A 52 -7.40 4.33 12.77
N ALA A 53 -6.54 3.31 12.66
CA ALA A 53 -6.92 1.92 12.97
C ALA A 53 -6.71 1.53 14.44
N GLY A 54 -5.89 2.28 15.18
CA GLY A 54 -5.47 1.99 16.55
C GLY A 54 -4.21 1.12 16.63
N GLU A 55 -3.32 1.44 17.58
CA GLU A 55 -1.98 0.83 17.71
C GLU A 55 -1.99 -0.70 17.82
N LYS A 56 -2.97 -1.28 18.51
CA LYS A 56 -3.05 -2.74 18.70
C LYS A 56 -3.58 -3.49 17.49
N ALA A 57 -4.15 -2.77 16.52
CA ALA A 57 -4.69 -3.35 15.30
C ALA A 57 -3.63 -3.41 14.19
N VAL A 58 -2.50 -2.68 14.29
CA VAL A 58 -1.55 -2.55 13.18
C VAL A 58 -0.27 -3.35 13.42
N HIS A 59 -0.05 -4.38 12.61
CA HIS A 59 1.19 -5.18 12.62
C HIS A 59 2.10 -4.75 11.48
N CYS A 60 3.25 -4.18 11.83
CA CYS A 60 4.18 -3.63 10.84
C CYS A 60 5.44 -4.48 10.69
N THR A 61 5.75 -4.81 9.44
CA THR A 61 6.98 -5.49 9.04
C THR A 61 7.71 -4.62 8.02
N GLN A 62 9.05 -4.58 8.07
CA GLN A 62 9.82 -3.61 7.27
C GLN A 62 11.05 -4.25 6.62
N TRP A 63 11.35 -3.85 5.39
CA TRP A 63 12.52 -4.32 4.63
C TRP A 63 13.20 -3.16 3.93
N LYS A 64 14.53 -3.12 4.03
CA LYS A 64 15.34 -2.29 3.15
C LYS A 64 15.55 -3.03 1.83
N ILE A 65 15.38 -2.35 0.70
CA ILE A 65 15.54 -2.94 -0.64
C ILE A 65 16.91 -3.61 -0.80
N ASP A 66 17.96 -3.00 -0.26
CA ASP A 66 19.32 -3.55 -0.33
C ASP A 66 19.49 -4.89 0.40
N ASP A 67 18.70 -5.14 1.44
CA ASP A 67 18.77 -6.35 2.26
C ASP A 67 18.11 -7.55 1.57
N LEU A 68 17.26 -7.30 0.56
CA LEU A 68 16.66 -8.34 -0.30
C LEU A 68 17.69 -9.12 -1.12
N ARG A 69 18.97 -8.74 -1.09
CA ARG A 69 20.06 -9.56 -1.65
C ARG A 69 20.34 -10.81 -0.79
N GLN A 70 19.93 -10.81 0.47
CA GLN A 70 20.02 -11.97 1.35
C GLN A 70 18.85 -12.92 1.06
N PRO A 71 19.12 -14.19 0.68
CA PRO A 71 18.06 -15.14 0.28
C PRO A 71 16.95 -15.33 1.33
N GLU A 72 17.32 -15.28 2.60
CA GLU A 72 16.44 -15.46 3.76
C GLU A 72 15.46 -14.28 3.85
N LEU A 73 15.99 -13.04 3.87
CA LEU A 73 15.17 -11.82 3.90
C LEU A 73 14.34 -11.64 2.64
N PHE A 74 14.85 -12.05 1.49
CA PHE A 74 14.11 -12.07 0.23
C PHE A 74 12.86 -12.96 0.35
N ARG A 75 13.02 -14.19 0.86
CA ARG A 75 11.90 -15.13 1.00
C ARG A 75 10.92 -14.69 2.08
N GLU A 76 11.42 -14.31 3.26
CA GLU A 76 10.59 -13.86 4.38
C GLU A 76 9.78 -12.62 3.99
N GLY A 77 10.42 -11.64 3.36
CA GLY A 77 9.75 -10.45 2.89
C GLY A 77 8.71 -10.74 1.82
N ALA A 78 8.96 -11.67 0.91
CA ALA A 78 7.97 -12.04 -0.10
C ALA A 78 6.71 -12.66 0.54
N VAL A 79 6.88 -13.54 1.54
CA VAL A 79 5.76 -14.14 2.27
C VAL A 79 4.95 -13.07 3.02
N ALA A 80 5.63 -12.10 3.61
CA ALA A 80 4.96 -11.06 4.37
C ALA A 80 4.20 -10.07 3.46
N LEU A 81 4.75 -9.67 2.32
CA LEU A 81 4.04 -8.84 1.34
C LEU A 81 2.83 -9.57 0.74
N ALA A 82 2.96 -10.87 0.48
CA ALA A 82 1.84 -11.66 -0.04
C ALA A 82 0.63 -11.66 0.91
N LYS A 83 0.87 -11.60 2.22
CA LYS A 83 -0.15 -11.58 3.29
C LYS A 83 -0.56 -10.18 3.74
N ALA A 84 0.08 -9.13 3.24
CA ALA A 84 -0.15 -7.78 3.71
C ALA A 84 -1.51 -7.24 3.24
N ASP A 85 -2.19 -6.53 4.14
CA ASP A 85 -3.40 -5.77 3.88
C ASP A 85 -3.05 -4.42 3.23
N ALA A 86 -1.93 -3.82 3.67
CA ALA A 86 -1.36 -2.62 3.07
C ALA A 86 0.14 -2.81 2.80
N ILE A 87 0.57 -2.46 1.60
CA ILE A 87 1.97 -2.47 1.19
C ILE A 87 2.41 -1.03 0.98
N VAL A 88 3.39 -0.56 1.75
CA VAL A 88 3.99 0.76 1.61
C VAL A 88 5.36 0.60 0.93
N ILE A 89 5.57 1.28 -0.19
CA ILE A 89 6.84 1.26 -0.92
C ILE A 89 7.37 2.68 -1.03
N ALA A 90 8.50 2.94 -0.37
CA ALA A 90 9.16 4.24 -0.35
C ALA A 90 10.49 4.19 -1.09
N LEU A 91 10.61 4.94 -2.18
CA LEU A 91 11.77 4.94 -3.06
C LEU A 91 11.87 6.24 -3.84
N TYR A 92 13.03 6.50 -4.45
CA TYR A 92 13.19 7.62 -5.36
C TYR A 92 12.71 7.28 -6.79
N GLU A 93 12.35 8.29 -7.57
CA GLU A 93 12.16 8.13 -9.01
C GLU A 93 13.49 7.73 -9.66
N GLN A 94 13.47 6.59 -10.35
CA GLN A 94 14.65 5.99 -10.97
C GLN A 94 14.25 5.41 -12.32
N GLU A 95 15.11 5.53 -13.33
CA GLU A 95 14.84 4.95 -14.66
C GLU A 95 14.75 3.42 -14.60
N ARG A 96 15.44 2.81 -13.62
CA ARG A 96 15.39 1.37 -13.39
C ARG A 96 15.60 1.05 -11.93
N LEU A 97 14.67 0.28 -11.36
CA LEU A 97 14.80 -0.26 -10.01
C LEU A 97 15.83 -1.42 -9.98
N PRO A 98 16.32 -1.83 -8.80
CA PRO A 98 17.21 -2.98 -8.69
C PRO A 98 16.56 -4.26 -9.25
N ALA A 99 17.33 -5.09 -9.98
CA ALA A 99 16.86 -6.34 -10.58
C ALA A 99 16.20 -7.28 -9.55
N GLN A 100 16.77 -7.32 -8.35
CA GLN A 100 16.29 -8.09 -7.21
C GLN A 100 14.88 -7.66 -6.82
N PHE A 101 14.58 -6.36 -6.86
CA PHE A 101 13.25 -5.84 -6.56
C PHE A 101 12.22 -6.34 -7.58
N TYR A 102 12.54 -6.35 -8.88
CA TYR A 102 11.65 -6.92 -9.91
C TYR A 102 11.34 -8.41 -9.67
N LEU A 103 12.36 -9.21 -9.37
CA LEU A 103 12.18 -10.63 -9.07
C LEU A 103 11.35 -10.86 -7.82
N TRP A 104 11.58 -10.04 -6.79
CA TRP A 104 10.87 -10.12 -5.53
C TRP A 104 9.37 -9.83 -5.70
N LEU A 105 9.05 -8.85 -6.55
CA LEU A 105 7.66 -8.50 -6.84
C LEU A 105 6.91 -9.62 -7.54
N ASN A 106 7.52 -10.24 -8.54
CA ASN A 106 6.92 -11.40 -9.19
C ASN A 106 6.70 -12.55 -8.20
N LEU A 107 7.62 -12.75 -7.25
CA LEU A 107 7.52 -13.85 -6.29
C LEU A 107 6.33 -13.68 -5.33
N TRP A 108 6.16 -12.52 -4.70
CA TRP A 108 5.05 -12.36 -3.73
C TRP A 108 3.70 -12.20 -4.42
N LEU A 109 3.64 -11.60 -5.62
CA LEU A 109 2.41 -11.52 -6.41
C LEU A 109 1.86 -12.91 -6.73
N GLN A 110 2.75 -13.86 -7.06
CA GLN A 110 2.38 -15.26 -7.28
C GLN A 110 1.89 -15.98 -6.00
N GLN A 111 2.29 -15.48 -4.82
CA GLN A 111 1.90 -16.04 -3.53
C GLN A 111 0.67 -15.36 -2.94
N ARG A 112 0.18 -14.26 -3.54
CA ARG A 112 -0.99 -13.54 -3.07
C ARG A 112 -2.25 -14.21 -3.60
N ASP A 113 -3.13 -14.65 -2.70
CA ASP A 113 -4.39 -15.32 -3.03
C ASP A 113 -5.51 -14.34 -3.46
N GLY A 114 -5.17 -13.25 -4.16
CA GLY A 114 -6.14 -12.24 -4.60
C GLY A 114 -6.82 -11.45 -3.46
N LEU A 115 -6.17 -11.39 -2.30
CA LEU A 115 -6.66 -10.64 -1.14
C LEU A 115 -6.81 -9.15 -1.49
N PRO A 116 -7.93 -8.49 -1.12
CA PRO A 116 -8.04 -7.04 -1.24
C PRO A 116 -6.95 -6.38 -0.40
N GLY A 117 -6.51 -5.20 -0.82
CA GLY A 117 -5.49 -4.47 -0.08
C GLY A 117 -5.07 -3.19 -0.78
N ALA A 118 -4.24 -2.40 -0.11
CA ALA A 118 -3.72 -1.15 -0.66
C ALA A 118 -2.24 -1.27 -1.01
N LEU A 119 -1.85 -0.61 -2.09
CA LEU A 119 -0.45 -0.33 -2.42
C LEU A 119 -0.21 1.18 -2.35
N ILE A 120 0.63 1.59 -1.42
CA ILE A 120 0.97 2.99 -1.16
C ILE A 120 2.40 3.25 -1.64
N GLY A 121 2.55 3.92 -2.78
CA GLY A 121 3.83 4.36 -3.31
C GLY A 121 4.21 5.74 -2.81
N LEU A 122 5.31 5.85 -2.06
CA LEU A 122 5.91 7.09 -1.59
C LEU A 122 7.12 7.39 -2.47
N ILE A 123 6.93 8.26 -3.45
CA ILE A 123 7.88 8.47 -4.54
C ILE A 123 8.63 9.80 -4.33
N GLY A 124 9.93 9.71 -4.08
CA GLY A 124 10.81 10.86 -3.96
C GLY A 124 11.28 11.39 -5.31
N THR A 125 11.22 12.71 -5.54
CA THR A 125 11.80 13.30 -6.75
C THR A 125 13.34 13.36 -6.63
N SER A 126 14.05 12.58 -7.45
CA SER A 126 15.50 12.77 -7.60
C SER A 126 15.75 13.99 -8.49
N ARG A 127 16.75 14.82 -8.20
CA ARG A 127 17.00 16.11 -8.88
C ARG A 127 17.26 16.00 -10.41
N GLU A 128 17.34 14.78 -10.94
CA GLU A 128 17.69 14.46 -12.33
C GLU A 128 16.53 13.82 -13.15
N SER A 129 15.32 13.75 -12.59
CA SER A 129 14.26 12.81 -13.04
C SER A 129 13.18 13.39 -13.98
N GLY A 130 13.51 13.54 -15.27
CA GLY A 130 12.50 13.76 -16.31
C GLY A 130 11.81 12.47 -16.76
N SER A 131 12.60 11.49 -17.23
CA SER A 131 12.17 10.18 -17.74
C SER A 131 11.98 9.12 -16.64
N ALA A 132 12.82 9.17 -15.60
CA ALA A 132 12.80 8.26 -14.45
C ALA A 132 11.45 8.25 -13.71
N SER A 133 10.73 9.37 -13.72
CA SER A 133 9.44 9.54 -13.06
C SER A 133 8.34 8.63 -13.63
N ILE A 134 8.38 8.39 -14.94
CA ILE A 134 7.33 7.63 -15.65
C ILE A 134 7.49 6.13 -15.39
N GLU A 135 8.71 5.60 -15.39
CA GLU A 135 8.93 4.16 -15.28
C GLU A 135 8.62 3.61 -13.88
N THR A 136 9.08 4.26 -12.81
CA THR A 136 8.72 3.86 -11.44
C THR A 136 7.21 3.84 -11.23
N ARG A 137 6.49 4.89 -11.67
CA ARG A 137 5.02 4.97 -11.51
C ARG A 137 4.31 3.90 -12.31
N ARG A 138 4.70 3.71 -13.58
CA ARG A 138 4.14 2.68 -14.45
C ARG A 138 4.34 1.30 -13.84
N TYR A 139 5.48 1.09 -13.22
CA TYR A 139 5.81 -0.15 -12.57
C TYR A 139 4.95 -0.43 -11.32
N LEU A 140 4.81 0.56 -10.42
CA LEU A 140 3.91 0.42 -9.26
C LEU A 140 2.45 0.21 -9.69
N HIS A 141 2.02 0.86 -10.77
CA HIS A 141 0.69 0.65 -11.34
C HIS A 141 0.48 -0.75 -11.89
N SER A 142 1.46 -1.30 -12.59
CA SER A 142 1.40 -2.69 -13.07
C SER A 142 1.30 -3.67 -11.89
N MET A 143 2.06 -3.42 -10.83
CA MET A 143 2.04 -4.25 -9.63
C MET A 143 0.70 -4.18 -8.88
N ALA A 144 0.13 -2.98 -8.71
CA ALA A 144 -1.19 -2.84 -8.09
C ALA A 144 -2.26 -3.60 -8.88
N SER A 145 -2.24 -3.42 -10.20
CA SER A 145 -3.18 -4.08 -11.10
C SER A 145 -3.05 -5.61 -11.09
N GLN A 146 -1.83 -6.14 -11.00
CA GLN A 146 -1.59 -7.59 -10.92
C GLN A 146 -1.97 -8.18 -9.56
N GLY A 147 -1.78 -7.41 -8.48
CA GLY A 147 -2.07 -7.85 -7.11
C GLY A 147 -3.51 -7.61 -6.65
N HIS A 148 -4.37 -7.04 -7.51
CA HIS A 148 -5.70 -6.55 -7.14
C HIS A 148 -5.67 -5.57 -5.95
N LEU A 149 -4.68 -4.68 -5.96
CA LEU A 149 -4.47 -3.68 -4.91
C LEU A 149 -4.97 -2.30 -5.35
N ASP A 150 -5.56 -1.57 -4.42
CA ASP A 150 -5.88 -0.15 -4.59
C ASP A 150 -4.59 0.68 -4.54
N LEU A 151 -4.26 1.29 -5.66
CA LEU A 151 -3.02 2.07 -5.79
C LEU A 151 -3.21 3.50 -5.29
N MET A 152 -2.33 3.90 -4.38
CA MET A 152 -2.19 5.27 -3.91
C MET A 152 -0.75 5.74 -4.12
N LEU A 153 -0.55 6.86 -4.82
CA LEU A 153 0.78 7.41 -5.05
C LEU A 153 0.89 8.80 -4.41
N LYS A 154 1.87 8.97 -3.53
CA LYS A 154 2.24 10.26 -2.95
C LYS A 154 3.64 10.64 -3.41
N ARG A 155 3.82 11.90 -3.81
CA ARG A 155 5.15 12.46 -4.00
C ARG A 155 5.69 12.91 -2.66
N CYS A 156 6.93 12.53 -2.38
CA CYS A 156 7.66 12.94 -1.19
C CYS A 156 8.78 13.88 -1.60
N ASP A 157 8.60 15.17 -1.38
CA ASP A 157 9.72 16.09 -1.51
C ASP A 157 10.55 16.05 -0.22
N LEU A 158 11.87 16.20 -0.33
CA LEU A 158 12.79 16.25 0.81
C LEU A 158 12.48 17.39 1.81
N THR A 159 11.51 18.26 1.50
CA THR A 159 11.20 19.50 2.22
C THR A 159 9.70 19.75 2.41
N ALA A 160 8.82 18.84 1.96
CA ALA A 160 7.37 19.08 2.04
C ALA A 160 6.74 18.39 3.26
N GLU A 161 6.04 19.20 4.06
CA GLU A 161 5.07 18.77 5.08
C GLU A 161 4.08 17.76 4.48
N PRO A 162 3.55 16.81 5.27
CA PRO A 162 2.73 15.73 4.74
C PRO A 162 1.44 16.27 4.12
N ALA A 163 1.34 16.21 2.78
CA ALA A 163 0.14 16.58 2.03
C ALA A 163 -1.08 15.74 2.46
N ASP A 164 -2.20 16.43 2.72
CA ASP A 164 -3.51 15.92 3.16
C ASP A 164 -4.12 14.86 2.23
N ASP A 165 -3.79 14.87 0.93
CA ASP A 165 -4.36 13.99 -0.10
C ASP A 165 -4.19 12.48 0.21
N LEU A 166 -3.08 12.10 0.86
CA LEU A 166 -2.85 10.70 1.22
C LEU A 166 -3.77 10.27 2.37
N ARG A 167 -4.01 11.17 3.34
CA ARG A 167 -4.83 10.85 4.51
C ARG A 167 -6.26 10.55 4.09
N GLU A 168 -6.82 11.36 3.19
CA GLU A 168 -8.19 11.16 2.70
C GLU A 168 -8.34 9.82 1.96
N GLY A 169 -7.37 9.45 1.10
CA GLY A 169 -7.42 8.16 0.41
C GLY A 169 -7.24 6.96 1.35
N LEU A 170 -6.40 7.08 2.38
CA LEU A 170 -6.18 6.02 3.37
C LEU A 170 -7.43 5.81 4.22
N LEU A 171 -8.08 6.90 4.61
CA LEU A 171 -9.35 6.89 5.32
C LEU A 171 -10.45 6.23 4.49
N GLN A 172 -10.58 6.60 3.21
CA GLN A 172 -11.56 6.00 2.31
C GLN A 172 -11.35 4.49 2.15
N TRP A 173 -10.10 4.04 2.03
CA TRP A 173 -9.80 2.61 1.95
C TRP A 173 -10.03 1.89 3.29
N ALA A 174 -9.55 2.45 4.40
CA ALA A 174 -9.69 1.83 5.73
C ALA A 174 -11.16 1.68 6.18
N HIS A 175 -12.06 2.55 5.70
CA HIS A 175 -13.49 2.40 5.90
C HIS A 175 -14.17 1.38 4.97
N ALA A 176 -13.53 1.03 3.85
CA ALA A 176 -14.07 0.10 2.86
C ALA A 176 -13.59 -1.35 3.05
N ALA A 177 -12.45 -1.55 3.74
CA ALA A 177 -11.92 -2.84 4.14
C ALA A 177 -12.65 -3.40 5.38
#